data_AF-A0A0S9K940-F1
#
_entry.id   AF-A0A0S9K940-F1
#
_cell.length_a   1.000
_cell.length_b   1.000
_cell.length_c   1.000
_cell.angle_alpha   90.00
_cell.angle_beta   90.00
_cell.angle_gamma   90.00
#
_symmetry.space_group_name_H-M   'P 1'
#
loop_
_entity.id
_entity.type
_entity.pdbx_description
1 polymer ?
#
loop_
_entity_poly.entity_id
_entity_poly.type
_entity_poly.pdbx_seq_one_letter_code
_entity_poly.pdbx_strand_id
1 'polypeptide(L)'
;MSERISIDFDRIQQHATRVGSVAADVRNAKDAAGSMNLGGGAFGLMCGFLVAPASMITGVAGSMIGSAGALVERSAREIRGVGADFTALENHIREEIEPLLSAVDQVR
;
A
#
# COMPACT_ATOMS: atom_id res chain seq x y z
N MET A 1 29.31 -0.16 20.51
CA MET A 1 29.03 -0.17 19.07
C MET A 1 27.52 -0.18 18.91
N SER A 2 26.91 0.97 18.66
CA SER A 2 25.44 1.08 18.50
C SER A 2 25.08 0.52 17.13
N GLU A 3 24.14 -0.42 17.06
CA GLU A 3 23.50 -0.80 15.80
C GLU A 3 22.89 0.47 15.21
N ARG A 4 23.51 0.99 14.14
CA ARG A 4 23.05 2.19 13.46
C ARG A 4 21.86 1.75 12.62
N ILE A 5 20.65 1.98 13.12
CA ILE A 5 19.42 1.86 12.33
C ILE A 5 19.53 2.91 11.21
N SER A 6 20.03 2.48 10.05
CA SER A 6 20.12 3.29 8.84
C SER A 6 18.82 3.09 8.07
N ILE A 7 17.94 4.09 8.11
CA ILE A 7 16.68 4.06 7.38
C ILE A 7 16.93 4.53 5.96
N ASP A 8 16.73 3.64 5.00
CA ASP A 8 16.79 3.94 3.56
C ASP A 8 15.40 4.41 3.10
N PHE A 9 15.22 5.72 3.03
CA PHE A 9 13.95 6.34 2.63
C PHE A 9 13.53 6.03 1.20
N ASP A 10 14.49 5.90 0.28
CA ASP A 10 14.21 5.56 -1.11
C ASP A 10 13.61 4.16 -1.20
N ARG A 11 14.10 3.23 -0.37
CA ARG A 11 13.53 1.87 -0.26
C ARG A 11 12.13 1.87 0.34
N ILE A 12 11.87 2.69 1.35
CA ILE A 12 10.54 2.86 1.95
C ILE A 12 9.54 3.38 0.91
N GLN A 13 9.93 4.40 0.14
CA GLN A 13 9.07 4.98 -0.91
C GLN A 13 8.86 4.04 -2.09
N GLN A 14 9.89 3.31 -2.53
CA GLN A 14 9.76 2.25 -3.53
C GLN A 14 8.79 1.16 -3.05
N HIS A 15 8.90 0.75 -1.79
CA HIS A 15 8.03 -0.27 -1.22
C HIS A 15 6.57 0.21 -1.15
N ALA A 16 6.33 1.42 -0.65
CA ALA A 16 4.98 2.02 -0.61
C ALA A 16 4.35 2.11 -2.01
N THR A 17 5.14 2.48 -3.02
CA THR A 17 4.69 2.53 -4.43
C THR A 17 4.28 1.15 -4.92
N ARG A 18 5.12 0.13 -4.69
CA ARG A 18 4.85 -1.25 -5.10
C ARG A 18 3.62 -1.83 -4.42
N VAL A 19 3.42 -1.54 -3.14
CA VAL A 19 2.23 -1.92 -2.36
C VAL A 19 0.97 -1.26 -2.94
N GLY A 20 1.06 0.02 -3.34
CA GLY A 20 -0.02 0.72 -4.03
C GLY A 20 -0.39 0.10 -5.38
N SER A 21 0.59 -0.30 -6.19
CA SER A 21 0.36 -1.01 -7.46
C SER A 21 -0.38 -2.34 -7.25
N VAL A 22 0.04 -3.15 -6.27
CA VAL A 22 -0.62 -4.43 -5.95
C VAL A 22 -2.09 -4.20 -5.54
N ALA A 23 -2.39 -3.16 -4.76
CA ALA A 23 -3.76 -2.82 -4.40
C ALA A 23 -4.61 -2.43 -5.63
N ALA A 24 -4.03 -1.74 -6.62
CA ALA A 24 -4.69 -1.42 -7.87
C ALA A 24 -4.99 -2.68 -8.71
N ASP A 25 -4.02 -3.58 -8.85
CA ASP A 25 -4.18 -4.83 -9.59
C ASP A 25 -5.25 -5.73 -8.96
N VAL A 26 -5.30 -5.77 -7.63
CA VAL A 26 -6.33 -6.48 -6.86
C VAL A 26 -7.75 -5.93 -7.15
N ARG A 27 -7.90 -4.60 -7.22
CA ARG A 27 -9.19 -3.99 -7.60
C ARG A 27 -9.57 -4.36 -9.04
N ASN A 28 -8.64 -4.25 -9.97
CA ASN A 28 -8.88 -4.61 -11.36
C ASN A 28 -9.31 -6.07 -11.52
N ALA A 29 -8.68 -6.99 -10.77
CA ALA A 29 -9.06 -8.41 -10.76
C ALA A 29 -10.47 -8.64 -10.20
N LYS A 30 -10.84 -7.91 -9.13
CA LYS A 30 -12.20 -7.95 -8.57
C LYS A 30 -13.23 -7.42 -9.57
N ASP A 31 -12.96 -6.29 -10.22
CA ASP A 31 -13.86 -5.67 -11.18
C ASP A 31 -14.03 -6.56 -12.43
N ALA A 32 -12.94 -7.15 -12.91
CA ALA A 32 -12.97 -8.15 -13.98
C ALA A 32 -13.84 -9.35 -13.62
N ALA A 33 -13.67 -9.91 -12.41
CA ALA A 33 -14.50 -11.03 -11.93
C ALA A 33 -15.99 -10.65 -11.81
N GLY A 34 -16.30 -9.41 -11.41
CA GLY A 34 -17.66 -8.89 -11.34
C GLY A 34 -18.28 -8.58 -12.71
N SER A 35 -17.47 -8.29 -13.72
CA SER A 35 -17.92 -7.98 -15.09
C SER A 35 -18.31 -9.22 -15.92
N MET A 36 -17.97 -10.43 -15.44
CA MET A 36 -18.29 -11.68 -16.14
C MET A 36 -19.81 -11.94 -16.10
N ASN A 37 -20.46 -11.86 -17.27
CA ASN A 37 -21.87 -12.23 -17.40
C ASN A 37 -22.05 -13.76 -17.41
N LEU A 38 -22.03 -14.38 -16.23
CA LEU A 38 -22.25 -15.82 -16.05
C LEU A 38 -23.73 -16.21 -16.16
N GLY A 39 -24.67 -15.26 -16.03
CA GLY A 39 -26.11 -15.54 -16.09
C GLY A 39 -26.71 -15.50 -17.50
N GLY A 40 -25.96 -15.04 -18.50
CA GLY A 40 -26.47 -14.81 -19.86
C GLY A 40 -25.69 -15.55 -20.96
N GLY A 41 -26.20 -15.45 -22.19
CA GLY A 41 -25.57 -16.03 -23.38
C GLY A 41 -25.48 -17.56 -23.37
N ALA A 42 -24.53 -18.11 -24.13
CA ALA A 42 -24.33 -19.57 -24.26
C ALA A 42 -23.91 -20.25 -22.95
N PHE A 43 -23.21 -19.53 -22.05
CA PHE A 43 -22.83 -20.06 -20.73
C PHE A 43 -24.03 -20.17 -19.80
N GLY A 44 -24.93 -19.18 -19.77
CA GLY A 44 -26.18 -19.29 -19.00
C GLY A 44 -27.06 -20.47 -19.43
N LEU A 45 -27.04 -20.81 -20.73
CA LEU A 45 -27.77 -21.96 -21.28
C LEU A 45 -27.12 -23.31 -20.98
N MET A 46 -25.79 -23.41 -21.03
CA MET A 46 -25.06 -24.68 -20.83
C MET A 46 -24.69 -24.95 -19.36
N CYS A 47 -24.39 -23.89 -18.61
CA CYS A 47 -23.78 -23.95 -17.28
C CYS A 47 -24.58 -23.19 -16.22
N GLY A 48 -25.84 -22.84 -16.49
CA GLY A 48 -26.70 -22.05 -15.59
C GLY A 48 -26.80 -22.59 -14.16
N PHE A 49 -26.72 -23.91 -13.97
CA PHE A 49 -26.74 -24.57 -12.66
C PHE A 49 -25.53 -24.21 -11.77
N LEU A 50 -24.40 -23.84 -12.37
CA LEU A 50 -23.17 -23.45 -11.66
C LEU A 50 -23.15 -21.97 -11.28
N VAL A 51 -24.03 -21.15 -11.86
CA VAL A 51 -24.00 -19.69 -11.68
C VAL A 51 -24.29 -19.29 -10.24
N ALA A 52 -25.29 -19.89 -9.61
CA ALA A 52 -25.65 -19.57 -8.22
C ALA A 52 -24.54 -19.98 -7.22
N PRO A 53 -23.99 -21.22 -7.25
CA PRO A 53 -22.85 -21.58 -6.41
C PRO A 53 -21.60 -20.73 -6.67
N ALA A 54 -21.27 -20.46 -7.94
CA ALA A 54 -20.09 -19.69 -8.31
C ALA A 54 -20.19 -18.23 -7.85
N SER A 55 -21.35 -17.60 -8.01
CA SER A 55 -21.56 -16.21 -7.58
C SER A 55 -21.46 -16.03 -6.06
N MET A 56 -21.89 -17.00 -5.26
CA MET A 56 -21.68 -16.97 -3.80
C MET A 56 -20.19 -16.99 -3.45
N ILE A 57 -19.41 -17.88 -4.07
CA ILE A 57 -17.97 -18.00 -3.83
C ILE A 57 -17.24 -16.72 -4.28
N THR A 58 -17.59 -16.18 -5.44
CA THR A 58 -17.05 -14.91 -5.95
C THR A 58 -17.37 -13.73 -5.02
N GLY A 59 -18.56 -13.71 -4.39
CA GLY A 59 -18.92 -12.71 -3.39
C GLY A 59 -18.03 -12.77 -2.15
N VAL A 60 -17.79 -13.96 -1.61
CA VAL A 60 -16.90 -14.18 -0.45
C VAL A 60 -15.45 -13.82 -0.80
N ALA A 61 -14.95 -14.30 -1.95
CA ALA A 61 -13.63 -13.97 -2.44
C ALA A 61 -13.47 -12.45 -2.63
N GLY A 62 -14.45 -11.78 -3.24
CA GLY A 62 -14.45 -10.34 -3.44
C GLY A 62 -14.44 -9.53 -2.13
N SER A 63 -15.07 -10.06 -1.06
CA SER A 63 -15.01 -9.47 0.29
C SER A 63 -13.63 -9.64 0.93
N MET A 64 -13.03 -10.83 0.86
CA MET A 64 -11.69 -11.09 1.39
C MET A 64 -10.60 -10.32 0.64
N ILE A 65 -10.75 -10.24 -0.68
CA ILE A 65 -9.87 -9.46 -1.55
C ILE A 65 -10.00 -7.95 -1.22
N GLY A 66 -11.22 -7.47 -0.98
CA GLY A 66 -11.46 -6.09 -0.56
C GLY A 66 -10.84 -5.75 0.80
N SER A 67 -10.94 -6.65 1.78
CA SER A 67 -10.34 -6.44 3.11
C SER A 67 -8.81 -6.49 3.04
N ALA A 68 -8.23 -7.42 2.28
CA ALA A 68 -6.79 -7.47 2.03
C ALA A 68 -6.31 -6.18 1.34
N GLY A 69 -7.03 -5.69 0.33
CA GLY A 69 -6.73 -4.42 -0.34
C GLY A 69 -6.75 -3.23 0.63
N ALA A 70 -7.74 -3.14 1.50
CA ALA A 70 -7.82 -2.06 2.51
C ALA A 70 -6.66 -2.10 3.52
N LEU A 71 -6.22 -3.29 3.92
CA LEU A 71 -5.04 -3.47 4.79
C LEU A 71 -3.76 -3.04 4.08
N VAL A 72 -3.58 -3.43 2.82
CA VAL A 72 -2.45 -3.05 1.97
C VAL A 72 -2.38 -1.54 1.77
N GLU A 73 -3.51 -0.89 1.49
CA GLU A 73 -3.59 0.57 1.39
C GLU A 73 -3.30 1.28 2.71
N ARG A 74 -3.77 0.73 3.83
CA ARG A 74 -3.44 1.23 5.15
C ARG A 74 -1.93 1.15 5.38
N SER A 75 -1.32 -0.01 5.15
CA SER A 75 0.13 -0.17 5.28
C SER A 75 0.90 0.82 4.40
N ALA A 76 0.47 1.05 3.15
CA ALA A 76 1.09 2.05 2.27
C ALA A 76 0.94 3.50 2.79
N ARG A 77 -0.14 3.82 3.52
CA ARG A 77 -0.30 5.12 4.19
C ARG A 77 0.61 5.23 5.40
N GLU A 78 0.65 4.23 6.27
CA GLU A 78 1.50 4.23 7.46
C GLU A 78 2.98 4.32 7.09
N ILE A 79 3.43 3.55 6.08
CA ILE A 79 4.82 3.60 5.59
C ILE A 79 5.20 5.00 5.09
N ARG A 80 4.29 5.67 4.37
CA ARG A 80 4.49 7.06 3.94
C ARG A 80 4.49 8.03 5.13
N GLY A 81 3.64 7.80 6.14
CA GLY A 81 3.60 8.58 7.37
C GLY A 81 4.93 8.50 8.13
N VAL A 82 5.47 7.30 8.33
CA VAL A 82 6.79 7.09 8.94
C VAL A 82 7.88 7.82 8.16
N GLY A 83 7.84 7.78 6.82
CA GLY A 83 8.76 8.58 5.99
C GLY A 83 8.65 10.08 6.26
N ALA A 84 7.43 10.62 6.31
CA ALA A 84 7.23 12.04 6.61
C ALA A 84 7.73 12.41 8.01
N ASP A 85 7.48 11.57 9.01
CA ASP A 85 7.89 11.79 10.40
C ASP A 85 9.42 11.83 10.55
N PHE A 86 10.12 10.90 9.89
CA PHE A 86 11.58 10.90 9.93
C PHE A 86 12.19 12.11 9.20
N THR A 87 11.62 12.54 8.06
CA THR A 87 12.07 13.78 7.39
C THR A 87 11.84 15.00 8.28
N ALA A 88 10.71 15.08 8.98
CA ALA A 88 10.45 16.16 9.93
C ALA A 88 11.45 16.15 11.10
N LEU A 89 11.76 14.97 11.64
CA LEU A 89 12.77 14.81 12.69
C LEU A 89 14.16 15.25 12.21
N GLU A 90 14.58 14.84 11.02
CA GLU A 90 15.88 15.24 10.46
C GLU A 90 15.99 16.76 10.26
N ASN A 91 14.91 17.39 9.79
CA ASN A 91 14.88 18.84 9.63
C ASN A 91 14.95 19.54 10.98
N HIS A 92 14.20 19.05 11.97
CA HIS A 92 14.24 19.60 13.33
C HIS A 92 15.63 19.50 13.95
N ILE A 93 16.28 18.33 13.85
CA ILE A 93 17.66 18.14 14.32
C ILE A 93 18.62 19.10 13.59
N ARG A 94 18.46 19.29 12.28
CA ARG A 94 19.29 20.20 11.49
C ARG A 94 19.13 21.64 11.97
N GLU A 95 17.90 22.10 12.15
CA GLU A 95 17.58 23.45 12.63
C GLU A 95 18.16 23.72 14.02
N GLU A 96 18.24 22.72 14.89
CA GLU A 96 18.83 22.86 16.23
C GLU A 96 20.38 22.84 16.20
N ILE A 97 20.98 21.98 15.38
CA ILE A 97 22.44 21.77 15.37
C ILE A 97 23.18 22.85 14.55
N GLU A 98 22.60 23.31 13.44
CA GLU A 98 23.20 24.32 12.55
C GLU A 98 23.62 25.61 13.28
N PRO A 99 22.81 26.23 14.15
CA PRO A 99 23.24 27.42 14.89
C PRO A 99 24.38 27.11 15.86
N LEU A 100 24.37 25.94 16.51
CA LEU A 100 25.44 25.52 17.43
C LEU A 100 26.78 25.31 16.70
N LEU A 101 26.75 24.68 15.53
CA LEU A 101 27.94 24.51 14.69
C LEU A 101 28.47 25.87 14.22
N SER A 102 27.58 26.79 13.81
CA SER A 102 27.99 28.14 13.40
C SER A 102 28.67 28.92 14.53
N ALA A 103 28.21 28.74 15.78
CA ALA A 103 28.80 29.37 16.95
C ALA A 103 30.19 28.80 17.29
N VAL A 104 30.41 27.50 17.08
CA VAL A 104 31.72 26.87 17.27
C VAL A 104 32.73 27.34 16.22
N ASP A 105 32.32 27.47 14.96
CA ASP A 105 33.18 27.95 13.87
C ASP A 105 33.59 29.42 14.05
N GLN A 106 32.79 30.25 14.73
CA GLN A 106 33.14 31.65 15.03
C GLN A 106 34.19 31.81 16.13
N VAL A 107 34.41 30.79 16.97
CA VAL A 107 35.38 30.82 18.08
C VAL A 107 36.74 30.22 17.67
N ARG A 108 36.79 29.55 16.51
CA ARG A 108 38.00 28.96 15.94
C ARG A 108 38.73 29.93 15.02
#